data_AF-A0A8T2CGN2-F1
#
_entry.id   AF-A0A8T2CGN2-F1
#
_cell.length_a   1.000
_cell.length_b   1.000
_cell.length_c   1.000
_cell.angle_alpha   90.00
_cell.angle_beta   90.00
_cell.angle_gamma   90.00
#
_symmetry.space_group_name_H-M   'P 1'
#
loop_
_entity.id
_entity.type
_entity.pdbx_description
1 polymer ?
#
loop_
_entity_poly.entity_id
_entity_poly.type
_entity_poly.pdbx_seq_one_letter_code
_entity_poly.pdbx_strand_id
1 'polypeptide(L)'
;MVRLWCGKLKLSKPYLALATRSRSRWFSSRGAPSHHHHSLTYYGRTEKINRLERYITERTWTQNPIVCQYKTTVSPSAAQNVTIETFDSLCNQGNWREAVEVLDYLENKGFAMDLIRLLRLAKICGEPEALEAARVVHDCIIALVSPCDVGSRNAIIKMYSCCGSVDDALKVFDEMPKRNSETWCVMMRCFVNNGFGEEAINLFTRFKEEGNKPDGEIFNQVLFTCTLTGDVSEGSLQFEAMSRDYGIRPSMEHYHSVTKMFATSGHLDEALNFVERMPMEPSVDVWETLMNLSRVHGDVELGDRCAELVEKLDATRLDKVSSAGLVVTKASDNVKKEPSNRSEPYWCYNFRPVDTSHPQMNIIYETLMSLRSQMKEMGYVPDTRFYRTLIMVMENKEQVFGYREEIAVVESLLKSKPRSSITLITNVRIVGDCHNMMKLMSVITGRELIKRDSKRYHYFKNGICNCNDRW
;
A
#
# COMPACT_ATOMS: atom_id res chain seq x y z
N MET A 1 -12.33 41.44 1.45
CA MET A 1 -13.24 40.83 0.46
C MET A 1 -13.08 41.62 -0.83
N VAL A 2 -12.39 41.06 -1.82
CA VAL A 2 -12.21 41.68 -3.14
C VAL A 2 -12.47 40.59 -4.16
N ARG A 3 -13.50 40.78 -4.98
CA ARG A 3 -13.79 39.93 -6.15
C ARG A 3 -13.17 40.61 -7.36
N LEU A 4 -12.44 39.85 -8.17
CA LEU A 4 -11.96 40.30 -9.47
C LEU A 4 -12.32 39.25 -10.53
N TRP A 5 -12.75 39.74 -11.69
CA TRP A 5 -13.23 39.01 -12.84
C TRP A 5 -12.42 39.49 -14.05
N CYS A 6 -11.81 38.60 -14.84
CA CYS A 6 -11.53 38.88 -16.26
C CYS A 6 -11.03 37.67 -17.06
N GLY A 7 -11.65 37.45 -18.22
CA GLY A 7 -10.95 37.52 -19.52
C GLY A 7 -10.31 36.25 -20.12
N LYS A 8 -10.92 35.72 -21.19
CA LYS A 8 -10.44 34.62 -22.05
C LYS A 8 -9.11 34.92 -22.75
N LEU A 9 -8.23 33.92 -22.83
CA LEU A 9 -7.17 33.80 -23.84
C LEU A 9 -7.12 32.37 -24.40
N LYS A 10 -7.20 32.26 -25.73
CA LYS A 10 -6.94 31.03 -26.52
C LYS A 10 -5.52 31.14 -27.07
N LEU A 11 -4.76 30.04 -27.11
CA LEU A 11 -4.01 29.58 -28.30
C LEU A 11 -3.31 28.22 -28.11
N SER A 12 -3.22 27.56 -29.28
CA SER A 12 -2.63 26.32 -29.81
C SER A 12 -1.71 25.36 -29.00
N LYS A 13 -1.95 24.05 -29.25
CA LYS A 13 -1.16 22.86 -28.88
C LYS A 13 0.21 22.77 -29.60
N PRO A 14 1.19 22.01 -29.05
CA PRO A 14 2.26 21.40 -29.84
C PRO A 14 2.22 19.85 -29.87
N TYR A 15 3.03 19.32 -30.80
CA TYR A 15 3.26 17.93 -31.25
C TYR A 15 3.94 16.99 -30.23
N LEU A 16 3.78 15.67 -30.42
CA LEU A 16 4.47 14.56 -29.74
C LEU A 16 5.29 13.71 -30.73
N ALA A 17 6.48 13.28 -30.30
CA ALA A 17 7.36 12.22 -30.84
C ALA A 17 8.27 11.81 -29.66
N LEU A 18 8.75 10.58 -29.39
CA LEU A 18 8.88 9.27 -30.03
C LEU A 18 9.10 8.23 -28.90
N ALA A 19 8.70 6.96 -29.10
CA ALA A 19 8.95 5.85 -28.17
C ALA A 19 10.17 5.01 -28.59
N THR A 20 10.92 4.49 -27.62
CA THR A 20 11.97 3.47 -27.84
C THR A 20 11.56 2.13 -27.21
N ARG A 21 11.43 1.10 -28.05
CA ARG A 21 11.27 -0.32 -27.69
C ARG A 21 12.62 -0.94 -27.31
N SER A 22 12.67 -1.72 -26.24
CA SER A 22 13.73 -2.71 -26.02
C SER A 22 13.11 -4.08 -25.74
N ARG A 23 13.55 -5.12 -26.45
CA ARG A 23 13.06 -6.51 -26.35
C ARG A 23 13.89 -7.28 -25.32
N SER A 24 13.24 -8.04 -24.44
CA SER A 24 13.90 -9.08 -23.61
C SER A 24 13.20 -10.44 -23.76
N ARG A 25 13.97 -11.55 -23.75
CA ARG A 25 13.52 -12.92 -24.05
C ARG A 25 13.46 -13.76 -22.77
N TRP A 26 12.29 -13.91 -22.17
CA TRP A 26 12.12 -14.80 -21.01
C TRP A 26 11.47 -16.15 -21.34
N PHE A 27 10.80 -16.27 -22.50
CA PHE A 27 10.09 -17.49 -22.88
C PHE A 27 10.41 -17.96 -24.30
N SER A 28 11.67 -18.31 -24.54
CA SER A 28 12.08 -19.05 -25.75
C SER A 28 12.12 -20.55 -25.44
N SER A 29 11.35 -21.35 -26.17
CA SER A 29 11.32 -22.80 -26.02
C SER A 29 12.46 -23.50 -26.80
N ARG A 30 13.02 -24.54 -26.17
CA ARG A 30 13.87 -25.65 -26.68
C ARG A 30 15.39 -25.45 -26.82
N GLY A 31 16.13 -26.19 -25.99
CA GLY A 31 17.54 -26.59 -26.15
C GLY A 31 18.00 -27.50 -24.98
N ALA A 32 18.48 -28.71 -25.29
CA ALA A 32 18.79 -29.86 -24.42
C ALA A 32 19.82 -29.64 -23.27
N PRO A 33 19.96 -30.59 -22.30
CA PRO A 33 20.61 -30.35 -21.01
C PRO A 33 22.13 -30.49 -21.09
N SER A 34 22.87 -29.60 -20.42
CA SER A 34 24.27 -29.84 -20.07
C SER A 34 24.39 -29.98 -18.56
N HIS A 35 24.79 -31.19 -18.15
CA HIS A 35 25.26 -31.47 -16.81
C HIS A 35 26.57 -30.72 -16.58
N HIS A 36 26.61 -29.78 -15.63
CA HIS A 36 27.79 -29.55 -14.80
C HIS A 36 27.40 -28.91 -13.45
N HIS A 37 27.47 -29.77 -12.43
CA HIS A 37 27.86 -29.55 -11.04
C HIS A 37 27.24 -28.41 -10.22
N HIS A 38 26.31 -28.83 -9.37
CA HIS A 38 26.19 -28.47 -7.95
C HIS A 38 27.55 -28.21 -7.27
N SER A 39 27.81 -26.96 -6.83
CA SER A 39 28.65 -26.66 -5.64
C SER A 39 28.70 -25.17 -5.24
N LEU A 40 27.66 -24.36 -5.49
CA LEU A 40 27.65 -22.93 -5.11
C LEU A 40 26.49 -22.49 -4.18
N THR A 41 25.64 -23.41 -3.73
CA THR A 41 24.41 -23.07 -2.99
C THR A 41 24.52 -23.15 -1.45
N TYR A 42 25.67 -23.50 -0.89
CA TYR A 42 25.82 -23.63 0.58
C TYR A 42 26.43 -22.39 1.25
N TYR A 43 27.40 -21.73 0.60
CA TYR A 43 28.09 -20.55 1.16
C TYR A 43 27.25 -19.26 1.09
N GLY A 44 26.50 -19.03 0.01
CA GLY A 44 25.60 -17.86 -0.09
C GLY A 44 24.33 -17.94 0.76
N ARG A 45 24.03 -19.12 1.33
CA ARG A 45 22.81 -19.40 2.11
C ARG A 45 22.99 -19.09 3.59
N THR A 46 24.15 -19.45 4.15
CA THR A 46 24.56 -19.12 5.52
C THR A 46 24.84 -17.64 5.71
N GLU A 47 25.33 -16.94 4.67
CA GLU A 47 25.57 -15.50 4.71
C GLU A 47 24.26 -14.68 4.74
N LYS A 48 23.20 -15.14 4.05
CA LYS A 48 21.86 -14.52 4.07
C LYS A 48 21.14 -14.69 5.42
N ILE A 49 21.30 -15.84 6.09
CA ILE A 49 20.70 -16.12 7.40
C ILE A 49 21.36 -15.28 8.50
N ASN A 50 22.70 -15.25 8.54
CA ASN A 50 23.43 -14.36 9.45
C ASN A 50 23.12 -12.89 9.19
N ARG A 51 22.75 -12.53 7.95
CA ARG A 51 22.21 -11.20 7.62
C ARG A 51 20.82 -10.98 8.19
N LEU A 52 19.89 -11.93 8.11
CA LEU A 52 18.56 -11.76 8.69
C LEU A 52 18.60 -11.67 10.22
N GLU A 53 19.32 -12.56 10.90
CA GLU A 53 19.46 -12.48 12.35
C GLU A 53 20.17 -11.20 12.79
N ARG A 54 21.23 -10.75 12.09
CA ARG A 54 21.85 -9.43 12.35
C ARG A 54 20.95 -8.26 11.96
N TYR A 55 20.25 -8.28 10.82
CA TYR A 55 19.38 -7.18 10.39
C TYR A 55 18.12 -7.04 11.26
N ILE A 56 17.53 -8.14 11.70
CA ILE A 56 16.37 -8.16 12.61
C ILE A 56 16.77 -7.71 14.02
N THR A 57 18.01 -7.99 14.46
CA THR A 57 18.50 -7.57 15.78
C THR A 57 19.11 -6.15 15.79
N GLU A 58 19.56 -5.62 14.64
CA GLU A 58 20.26 -4.33 14.54
C GLU A 58 19.40 -3.17 13.97
N ARG A 59 18.28 -3.44 13.29
CA ARG A 59 17.31 -2.40 12.88
C ARG A 59 16.13 -2.33 13.82
N THR A 60 15.85 -1.14 14.34
CA THR A 60 14.50 -0.78 14.73
C THR A 60 13.74 -0.43 13.45
N TRP A 61 12.65 -1.15 13.13
CA TRP A 61 11.72 -0.78 12.03
C TRP A 61 10.86 0.44 12.43
N THR A 62 11.38 1.27 13.35
CA THR A 62 10.72 2.39 13.98
C THR A 62 10.46 3.49 12.96
N GLN A 63 9.18 3.74 12.70
CA GLN A 63 8.74 5.09 12.39
C GLN A 63 9.07 5.97 13.59
N ASN A 64 9.50 7.23 13.37
CA ASN A 64 9.49 8.20 14.46
C ASN A 64 8.07 8.20 15.04
N PRO A 65 7.88 7.91 16.34
CA PRO A 65 6.55 7.87 16.92
C PRO A 65 5.89 9.23 16.64
N ILE A 66 4.72 9.22 16.02
CA ILE A 66 3.83 10.37 16.09
C ILE A 66 3.47 10.45 17.58
N VAL A 67 4.20 11.28 18.32
CA VAL A 67 3.92 11.53 19.74
C VAL A 67 2.63 12.34 19.80
N CYS A 68 1.50 11.65 19.67
CA CYS A 68 0.24 12.16 20.18
C CYS A 68 0.35 12.04 21.70
N GLN A 69 0.69 13.15 22.35
CA GLN A 69 0.54 13.26 23.80
C GLN A 69 -0.95 13.07 24.11
N TYR A 70 -1.32 11.92 24.65
CA TYR A 70 -2.63 11.70 25.22
C TYR A 70 -2.76 12.61 26.44
N LYS A 71 -3.45 13.74 26.27
CA LYS A 71 -4.00 14.46 27.42
C LYS A 71 -5.38 13.87 27.69
N THR A 72 -5.48 13.17 28.80
CA THR A 72 -6.72 12.76 29.45
C THR A 72 -7.55 13.99 29.76
N THR A 73 -8.54 14.29 28.91
CA THR A 73 -9.58 15.26 29.25
C THR A 73 -10.94 14.74 28.82
N VAL A 74 -11.48 13.79 29.59
CA VAL A 74 -12.93 13.63 29.61
C VAL A 74 -13.47 14.83 30.40
N SER A 75 -14.24 15.69 29.72
CA SER A 75 -14.99 16.74 30.39
C SER A 75 -16.05 16.08 31.31
N PRO A 76 -16.14 16.47 32.60
CA PRO A 76 -16.98 15.78 33.59
C PRO A 76 -18.48 15.71 33.26
N SER A 77 -18.98 16.46 32.28
CA SER A 77 -20.41 16.53 31.95
C SER A 77 -20.92 15.46 30.98
N ALA A 78 -20.04 14.67 30.34
CA ALA A 78 -20.43 13.58 29.42
C ALA A 78 -20.47 12.18 30.09
N ALA A 79 -20.01 12.08 31.34
CA ALA A 79 -19.73 10.81 32.02
C ALA A 79 -20.96 10.06 32.59
N GLN A 80 -22.19 10.54 32.36
CA GLN A 80 -23.38 9.98 33.00
C GLN A 80 -24.09 8.88 32.21
N ASN A 81 -23.77 8.66 30.92
CA ASN A 81 -24.44 7.65 30.06
C ASN A 81 -23.45 6.80 29.22
N VAL A 82 -22.25 6.50 29.71
CA VAL A 82 -21.29 5.66 28.98
C VAL A 82 -21.62 4.17 29.22
N THR A 83 -22.06 3.48 28.17
CA THR A 83 -22.42 2.05 28.21
C THR A 83 -21.65 1.23 27.16
N ILE A 84 -21.79 -0.11 27.21
CA ILE A 84 -21.29 -1.02 26.15
C ILE A 84 -21.89 -0.66 24.79
N GLU A 85 -23.14 -0.17 24.73
CA GLU A 85 -23.76 0.28 23.48
C GLU A 85 -23.08 1.55 22.93
N THR A 86 -22.63 2.45 23.81
CA THR A 86 -21.82 3.61 23.43
C THR A 86 -20.52 3.14 22.78
N PHE A 87 -19.84 2.18 23.40
CA PHE A 87 -18.62 1.58 22.84
C PHE A 87 -18.86 0.95 21.45
N ASP A 88 -19.91 0.15 21.32
CA ASP A 88 -20.25 -0.51 20.05
C ASP A 88 -20.56 0.51 18.95
N SER A 89 -21.27 1.59 19.29
CA SER A 89 -21.57 2.69 18.37
C SER A 89 -20.30 3.42 17.91
N LEU A 90 -19.39 3.74 18.84
CA LEU A 90 -18.11 4.38 18.52
C LEU A 90 -17.25 3.50 17.60
N CYS A 91 -17.23 2.20 17.86
CA CYS A 91 -16.52 1.26 17.01
C CYS A 91 -17.10 1.21 15.59
N ASN A 92 -18.43 1.19 15.45
CA ASN A 92 -19.10 1.21 14.15
C ASN A 92 -18.87 2.52 13.37
N GLN A 93 -18.59 3.62 14.08
CA GLN A 93 -18.25 4.92 13.50
C GLN A 93 -16.76 5.05 13.17
N GLY A 94 -15.91 4.11 13.61
CA GLY A 94 -14.46 4.18 13.46
C GLY A 94 -13.80 5.21 14.37
N ASN A 95 -14.47 5.66 15.44
CA ASN A 95 -13.92 6.64 16.37
C ASN A 95 -13.08 5.95 17.44
N TRP A 96 -11.88 5.50 17.05
CA TRP A 96 -10.99 4.74 17.93
C TRP A 96 -10.55 5.50 19.18
N ARG A 97 -10.44 6.85 19.12
CA ARG A 97 -9.99 7.67 20.27
C ARG A 97 -10.97 7.58 21.42
N GLU A 98 -12.22 7.95 21.16
CA GLU A 98 -13.29 7.89 22.16
C GLU A 98 -13.59 6.43 22.56
N ALA A 99 -13.47 5.48 21.63
CA ALA A 99 -13.70 4.06 21.95
C ALA A 99 -12.69 3.51 22.97
N VAL A 100 -11.41 3.91 22.90
CA VAL A 100 -10.38 3.52 23.88
C VAL A 100 -10.58 4.24 25.22
N GLU A 101 -11.02 5.50 25.22
CA GLU A 101 -11.37 6.20 26.47
C GLU A 101 -12.57 5.53 27.17
N VAL A 102 -13.57 5.12 26.40
CA VAL A 102 -14.72 4.37 26.91
C VAL A 102 -14.29 2.99 27.41
N LEU A 103 -13.35 2.31 26.74
CA LEU A 103 -12.80 1.04 27.21
C LEU A 103 -12.19 1.18 28.62
N ASP A 104 -11.28 2.15 28.82
CA ASP A 104 -10.65 2.40 30.12
C ASP A 104 -11.69 2.73 31.20
N TYR A 105 -12.70 3.54 30.86
CA TYR A 105 -13.81 3.84 31.78
C TYR A 105 -14.61 2.58 32.17
N LEU A 106 -14.96 1.73 31.20
CA LEU A 106 -15.73 0.51 31.43
C LEU A 106 -14.95 -0.50 32.27
N GLU A 107 -13.66 -0.69 32.00
CA GLU A 107 -12.76 -1.56 32.79
C GLU A 107 -12.63 -1.05 34.23
N ASN A 108 -12.46 0.27 34.43
CA ASN A 108 -12.40 0.90 35.76
C ASN A 108 -13.71 0.76 36.55
N LYS A 109 -14.84 0.57 35.88
CA LYS A 109 -16.15 0.27 36.49
C LYS A 109 -16.40 -1.23 36.71
N GLY A 110 -15.46 -2.09 36.33
CA GLY A 110 -15.55 -3.54 36.48
C GLY A 110 -16.38 -4.24 35.40
N PHE A 111 -16.67 -3.58 34.27
CA PHE A 111 -17.30 -4.23 33.13
C PHE A 111 -16.23 -4.99 32.32
N ALA A 112 -16.38 -6.30 32.23
CA ALA A 112 -15.50 -7.14 31.41
C ALA A 112 -15.89 -7.03 29.93
N MET A 113 -14.96 -6.56 29.09
CA MET A 113 -15.12 -6.55 27.64
C MET A 113 -14.84 -7.92 27.05
N ASP A 114 -15.65 -8.35 26.09
CA ASP A 114 -15.43 -9.61 25.39
C ASP A 114 -14.41 -9.48 24.25
N LEU A 115 -13.89 -10.63 23.82
CA LEU A 115 -12.89 -10.72 22.76
C LEU A 115 -13.41 -10.14 21.43
N ILE A 116 -14.69 -10.32 21.12
CA ILE A 116 -15.27 -9.86 19.84
C ILE A 116 -15.21 -8.34 19.75
N ARG A 117 -15.53 -7.64 20.84
CA ARG A 117 -15.47 -6.19 20.95
C ARG A 117 -14.04 -5.67 20.92
N LEU A 118 -13.11 -6.33 21.60
CA LEU A 118 -11.70 -5.96 21.54
C LEU A 118 -11.10 -6.16 20.14
N LEU A 119 -11.47 -7.23 19.43
CA LEU A 119 -11.05 -7.45 18.03
C LEU A 119 -11.68 -6.42 17.08
N ARG A 120 -12.91 -5.95 17.35
CA ARG A 120 -13.52 -4.85 16.60
C ARG A 120 -12.77 -3.53 16.85
N LEU A 121 -12.36 -3.27 18.09
CA LEU A 121 -11.55 -2.12 18.43
C LEU A 121 -10.16 -2.21 17.79
N ALA A 122 -9.52 -3.38 17.81
CA ALA A 122 -8.23 -3.61 17.16
C ALA A 122 -8.30 -3.28 15.65
N LYS A 123 -9.41 -3.60 14.99
CA LYS A 123 -9.63 -3.26 13.57
C LYS A 123 -9.61 -1.75 13.32
N ILE A 124 -10.28 -0.96 14.17
CA ILE A 124 -10.34 0.51 13.99
C ILE A 124 -9.11 1.23 14.57
N CYS A 125 -8.38 0.59 15.49
CA CYS A 125 -7.07 1.03 15.96
C CYS A 125 -5.96 0.69 14.97
N GLY A 126 -6.24 -0.02 13.88
CA GLY A 126 -5.35 -0.18 12.73
C GLY A 126 -5.23 1.10 11.91
N GLU A 127 -5.02 2.25 12.55
CA GLU A 127 -4.73 3.52 11.89
C GLU A 127 -3.30 3.97 12.26
N PRO A 128 -2.56 4.66 11.38
CA PRO A 128 -1.18 5.07 11.66
C PRO A 128 -1.05 5.93 12.93
N GLU A 129 -2.04 6.75 13.25
CA GLU A 129 -2.05 7.62 14.43
C GLU A 129 -2.45 6.89 15.73
N ALA A 130 -2.92 5.65 15.63
CA ALA A 130 -3.51 4.89 16.74
C ALA A 130 -2.52 3.87 17.35
N LEU A 131 -1.21 3.98 17.10
CA LEU A 131 -0.23 2.98 17.57
C LEU A 131 -0.25 2.75 19.09
N GLU A 132 -0.31 3.81 19.90
CA GLU A 132 -0.37 3.64 21.37
C GLU A 132 -1.71 3.04 21.82
N ALA A 133 -2.81 3.42 21.17
CA ALA A 133 -4.11 2.80 21.40
C ALA A 133 -4.08 1.30 21.02
N ALA A 134 -3.45 0.95 19.90
CA ALA A 134 -3.26 -0.43 19.47
C ALA A 134 -2.47 -1.26 20.48
N ARG A 135 -1.48 -0.68 21.18
CA ARG A 135 -0.77 -1.34 22.28
C ARG A 135 -1.68 -1.61 23.48
N VAL A 136 -2.48 -0.63 23.90
CA VAL A 136 -3.47 -0.82 24.97
C VAL A 136 -4.43 -1.95 24.62
N VAL A 137 -4.96 -1.94 23.39
CA VAL A 137 -5.90 -2.98 22.92
C VAL A 137 -5.24 -4.36 22.85
N HIS A 138 -3.99 -4.44 22.40
CA HIS A 138 -3.22 -5.67 22.42
C HIS A 138 -3.07 -6.23 23.85
N ASP A 139 -2.70 -5.38 24.81
CA ASP A 139 -2.57 -5.78 26.21
C ASP A 139 -3.91 -6.29 26.78
N CYS A 140 -5.03 -5.61 26.50
CA CYS A 140 -6.37 -6.06 26.88
C CYS A 140 -6.71 -7.43 26.28
N ILE A 141 -6.40 -7.69 25.00
CA ILE A 141 -6.69 -8.97 24.34
C ILE A 141 -5.88 -10.12 24.98
N ILE A 142 -4.60 -9.90 25.25
CA ILE A 142 -3.72 -10.91 25.85
C ILE A 142 -4.09 -11.17 27.31
N ALA A 143 -4.50 -10.13 28.05
CA ALA A 143 -4.98 -10.26 29.42
C ALA A 143 -6.31 -11.04 29.51
N LEU A 144 -7.21 -10.84 28.54
CA LEU A 144 -8.51 -11.51 28.51
C LEU A 144 -8.39 -13.01 28.15
N VAL A 145 -7.53 -13.35 27.19
CA VAL A 145 -7.43 -14.71 26.65
C VAL A 145 -5.98 -15.18 26.61
N SER A 146 -5.63 -16.08 27.53
CA SER A 146 -4.33 -16.75 27.56
C SER A 146 -4.49 -18.27 27.71
N PRO A 147 -4.04 -19.10 26.74
CA PRO A 147 -3.35 -18.70 25.51
C PRO A 147 -4.30 -18.13 24.44
N CYS A 148 -3.93 -17.01 23.84
CA CYS A 148 -4.63 -16.38 22.72
C CYS A 148 -4.54 -17.25 21.46
N ASP A 149 -5.64 -17.40 20.73
CA ASP A 149 -5.70 -18.25 19.53
C ASP A 149 -4.99 -17.62 18.32
N VAL A 150 -4.73 -18.44 17.29
CA VAL A 150 -4.02 -18.00 16.08
C VAL A 150 -4.77 -16.89 15.35
N GLY A 151 -6.11 -16.94 15.33
CA GLY A 151 -6.95 -15.93 14.68
C GLY A 151 -6.82 -14.56 15.33
N SER A 152 -6.89 -14.49 16.66
CA SER A 152 -6.74 -13.23 17.40
C SER A 152 -5.33 -12.65 17.28
N ARG A 153 -4.29 -13.49 17.32
CA ARG A 153 -2.91 -13.03 17.08
C ARG A 153 -2.71 -12.52 15.65
N ASN A 154 -3.28 -13.18 14.64
CA ASN A 154 -3.27 -12.68 13.27
C ASN A 154 -3.97 -11.31 13.16
N ALA A 155 -5.04 -11.07 13.93
CA ALA A 155 -5.71 -9.76 13.97
C ALA A 155 -4.83 -8.67 14.62
N ILE A 156 -4.09 -9.00 15.69
CA ILE A 156 -3.13 -8.09 16.32
C ILE A 156 -1.99 -7.74 15.34
N ILE A 157 -1.43 -8.72 14.62
CA ILE A 157 -0.41 -8.48 13.58
C ILE A 157 -0.96 -7.55 12.49
N LYS A 158 -2.22 -7.76 12.06
CA LYS A 158 -2.90 -6.89 11.07
C LYS A 158 -3.06 -5.46 11.59
N MET A 159 -3.45 -5.28 12.86
CA MET A 159 -3.57 -3.96 13.50
C MET A 159 -2.22 -3.22 13.48
N TYR A 160 -1.15 -3.85 13.99
CA TYR A 160 0.18 -3.24 13.98
C TYR A 160 0.71 -2.98 12.57
N SER A 161 0.40 -3.87 11.61
CA SER A 161 0.72 -3.65 10.20
C SER A 161 0.07 -2.38 9.63
N CYS A 162 -1.19 -2.09 9.98
CA CYS A 162 -1.84 -0.85 9.53
C CYS A 162 -1.32 0.39 10.29
N CYS A 163 -0.94 0.25 11.56
CA CYS A 163 -0.28 1.32 12.32
C CYS A 163 1.14 1.65 11.82
N GLY A 164 1.74 0.76 11.02
CA GLY A 164 3.10 0.89 10.54
C GLY A 164 4.18 0.42 11.51
N SER A 165 3.81 -0.25 12.61
CA SER A 165 4.75 -0.83 13.57
C SER A 165 5.07 -2.28 13.21
N VAL A 166 6.03 -2.46 12.30
CA VAL A 166 6.48 -3.81 11.89
C VAL A 166 7.20 -4.52 13.04
N ASP A 167 7.91 -3.79 13.90
CA ASP A 167 8.56 -4.33 15.11
C ASP A 167 7.54 -5.02 16.03
N ASP A 168 6.44 -4.32 16.38
CA ASP A 168 5.44 -4.88 17.29
C ASP A 168 4.67 -6.04 16.63
N ALA A 169 4.43 -5.96 15.31
CA ALA A 169 3.85 -7.06 14.54
C ALA A 169 4.76 -8.32 14.55
N LEU A 170 6.07 -8.14 14.37
CA LEU A 170 7.06 -9.21 14.36
C LEU A 170 7.23 -9.85 15.75
N LYS A 171 7.21 -9.06 16.83
CA LYS A 171 7.21 -9.60 18.20
C LYS A 171 6.03 -10.54 18.44
N VAL A 172 4.81 -10.10 18.09
CA VAL A 172 3.61 -10.93 18.22
C VAL A 172 3.75 -12.21 17.40
N PHE A 173 4.28 -12.10 16.17
CA PHE A 173 4.55 -13.25 15.31
C PHE A 173 5.56 -14.22 15.94
N ASP A 174 6.69 -13.76 16.45
CA ASP A 174 7.76 -14.59 17.02
C ASP A 174 7.36 -15.25 18.34
N GLU A 175 6.47 -14.63 19.13
CA GLU A 175 5.88 -15.21 20.35
C GLU A 175 4.83 -16.30 20.10
N MET A 176 4.33 -16.46 18.87
CA MET A 176 3.31 -17.47 18.55
C MET A 176 3.85 -18.89 18.67
N PRO A 177 3.28 -19.75 19.55
CA PRO A 177 3.71 -21.15 19.67
C PRO A 177 3.28 -22.00 18.47
N LYS A 178 2.21 -21.59 17.77
CA LYS A 178 1.69 -22.24 16.56
C LYS A 178 1.38 -21.16 15.52
N ARG A 179 1.80 -21.41 14.28
CA ARG A 179 1.54 -20.54 13.11
C ARG A 179 0.94 -21.39 12.01
N ASN A 180 -0.06 -20.87 11.31
CA ASN A 180 -0.61 -21.50 10.11
C ASN A 180 -0.18 -20.70 8.85
N SER A 181 -0.54 -21.19 7.66
CA SER A 181 -0.23 -20.51 6.38
C SER A 181 -0.69 -19.05 6.39
N GLU A 182 -1.89 -18.76 6.94
CA GLU A 182 -2.40 -17.40 7.06
C GLU A 182 -1.48 -16.49 7.89
N THR A 183 -0.96 -16.97 9.03
CA THR A 183 -0.03 -16.20 9.88
C THR A 183 1.20 -15.73 9.10
N TRP A 184 1.77 -16.62 8.29
CA TRP A 184 2.91 -16.28 7.43
C TRP A 184 2.53 -15.29 6.33
N CYS A 185 1.38 -15.48 5.69
CA CYS A 185 0.88 -14.55 4.69
C CYS A 185 0.66 -13.14 5.25
N VAL A 186 0.07 -13.04 6.44
CA VAL A 186 -0.19 -11.77 7.12
C VAL A 186 1.11 -11.05 7.45
N MET A 187 2.13 -11.77 7.90
CA MET A 187 3.42 -11.15 8.23
C MET A 187 4.20 -10.74 6.97
N MET A 188 4.19 -11.53 5.89
CA MET A 188 4.76 -11.12 4.59
C MET A 188 4.07 -9.86 4.06
N ARG A 189 2.74 -9.80 4.20
CA ARG A 189 1.94 -8.65 3.82
C ARG A 189 2.27 -7.42 4.67
N CYS A 190 2.50 -7.61 5.97
CA CYS A 190 2.95 -6.55 6.87
C CYS A 190 4.27 -5.93 6.38
N PHE A 191 5.28 -6.76 6.10
CA PHE A 191 6.56 -6.30 5.57
C PHE A 191 6.41 -5.52 4.26
N VAL A 192 5.74 -6.09 3.25
CA VAL A 192 5.65 -5.45 1.92
C VAL A 192 4.81 -4.15 1.94
N ASN A 193 3.72 -4.11 2.71
CA ASN A 193 2.90 -2.91 2.84
C ASN A 193 3.63 -1.78 3.59
N ASN A 194 4.57 -2.14 4.47
CA ASN A 194 5.39 -1.19 5.21
C ASN A 194 6.74 -0.90 4.54
N GLY A 195 6.92 -1.33 3.29
CA GLY A 195 8.07 -0.94 2.49
C GLY A 195 9.30 -1.85 2.59
N PHE A 196 9.16 -3.00 3.23
CA PHE A 196 10.22 -3.98 3.53
C PHE A 196 10.05 -5.23 2.66
N GLY A 197 10.08 -5.03 1.34
CA GLY A 197 9.75 -6.09 0.38
C GLY A 197 10.79 -7.21 0.31
N GLU A 198 12.08 -6.90 0.50
CA GLU A 198 13.14 -7.92 0.55
C GLU A 198 12.97 -8.81 1.79
N GLU A 199 12.61 -8.22 2.92
CA GLU A 199 12.32 -8.91 4.17
C GLU A 199 11.10 -9.83 4.05
N ALA A 200 10.08 -9.44 3.28
CA ALA A 200 8.95 -10.30 2.98
C ALA A 200 9.36 -11.58 2.21
N ILE A 201 10.27 -11.48 1.24
CA ILE A 201 10.81 -12.64 0.49
C ILE A 201 11.71 -13.50 1.39
N ASN A 202 12.51 -12.87 2.23
CA ASN A 202 13.31 -13.57 3.24
C ASN A 202 12.43 -14.34 4.22
N LEU A 203 11.27 -13.80 4.61
CA LEU A 203 10.32 -14.49 5.46
C LEU A 203 9.76 -15.77 4.79
N PHE A 204 9.60 -15.78 3.47
CA PHE A 204 9.24 -17.01 2.74
C PHE A 204 10.37 -18.05 2.72
N THR A 205 11.62 -17.60 2.75
CA THR A 205 12.77 -18.51 2.92
C THR A 205 12.74 -19.13 4.32
N ARG A 206 12.55 -18.32 5.37
CA ARG A 206 12.37 -18.79 6.76
C ARG A 206 11.20 -19.78 6.87
N PHE A 207 10.06 -19.49 6.24
CA PHE A 207 8.90 -20.40 6.20
C PHE A 207 9.29 -21.80 5.73
N LYS A 208 10.04 -21.91 4.63
CA LYS A 208 10.51 -23.20 4.08
C LYS A 208 11.54 -23.88 4.98
N GLU A 209 12.45 -23.11 5.59
CA GLU A 209 13.51 -23.62 6.47
C GLU A 209 12.95 -24.17 7.79
N GLU A 210 11.85 -23.61 8.29
CA GLU A 210 11.09 -24.15 9.42
C GLU A 210 10.30 -25.43 9.07
N GLY A 211 10.50 -26.00 7.87
CA GLY A 211 9.90 -27.25 7.43
C GLY A 211 8.45 -27.14 6.97
N ASN A 212 7.92 -25.91 6.84
CA ASN A 212 6.57 -25.69 6.34
C ASN A 212 6.50 -25.99 4.84
N LYS A 213 5.39 -26.62 4.42
CA LYS A 213 5.13 -26.90 3.01
C LYS A 213 4.34 -25.75 2.40
N PRO A 214 4.85 -25.11 1.33
CA PRO A 214 4.07 -24.15 0.58
C PRO A 214 2.76 -24.74 0.03
N ASP A 215 1.71 -23.94 0.09
CA ASP A 215 0.42 -24.18 -0.58
C ASP A 215 0.16 -23.09 -1.64
N GLY A 216 -0.97 -23.15 -2.33
CA GLY A 216 -1.30 -22.12 -3.33
C GLY A 216 -1.41 -20.71 -2.72
N GLU A 217 -1.90 -20.59 -1.49
CA GLU A 217 -2.10 -19.29 -0.85
C GLU A 217 -0.76 -18.60 -0.55
N ILE A 218 0.23 -19.32 -0.02
CA ILE A 218 1.56 -18.74 0.21
C ILE A 218 2.24 -18.35 -1.10
N PHE A 219 2.06 -19.13 -2.18
CA PHE A 219 2.60 -18.79 -3.49
C PHE A 219 1.95 -17.53 -4.06
N ASN A 220 0.63 -17.41 -3.96
CA ASN A 220 -0.09 -16.17 -4.29
C ASN A 220 0.48 -14.98 -3.50
N GLN A 221 0.72 -15.13 -2.20
CA GLN A 221 1.30 -14.06 -1.38
C GLN A 221 2.73 -13.70 -1.78
N VAL A 222 3.57 -14.68 -2.14
CA VAL A 222 4.94 -14.43 -2.64
C VAL A 222 4.91 -13.71 -3.99
N LEU A 223 4.02 -14.11 -4.91
CA LEU A 223 3.83 -13.43 -6.20
C LEU A 223 3.32 -12.01 -6.03
N PHE A 224 2.44 -11.78 -5.04
CA PHE A 224 2.00 -10.45 -4.66
C PHE A 224 3.17 -9.60 -4.14
N THR A 225 4.02 -10.17 -3.28
CA THR A 225 5.25 -9.51 -2.82
C THR A 225 6.17 -9.17 -4.00
N CYS A 226 6.35 -10.08 -4.97
CA CYS A 226 7.12 -9.85 -6.19
C CYS A 226 6.49 -8.76 -7.07
N THR A 227 5.16 -8.65 -7.11
CA THR A 227 4.45 -7.56 -7.81
C THR A 227 4.75 -6.20 -7.20
N LEU A 228 4.70 -6.09 -5.87
CA LEU A 228 4.92 -4.83 -5.18
C LEU A 228 6.39 -4.40 -5.15
N THR A 229 7.29 -5.38 -5.05
CA THR A 229 8.74 -5.14 -5.15
C THR A 229 9.19 -4.95 -6.58
N GLY A 230 8.43 -5.47 -7.56
CA GLY A 230 8.75 -5.57 -8.99
C GLY A 230 9.88 -6.54 -9.32
N ASP A 231 10.10 -7.55 -8.48
CA ASP A 231 11.05 -8.62 -8.75
C ASP A 231 10.43 -9.70 -9.66
N VAL A 232 10.37 -9.39 -10.95
CA VAL A 232 9.80 -10.26 -11.99
C VAL A 232 10.58 -11.57 -12.12
N SER A 233 11.91 -11.52 -11.88
CA SER A 233 12.77 -12.70 -11.94
C SER A 233 12.41 -13.68 -10.83
N GLU A 234 12.38 -13.20 -9.59
CA GLU A 234 12.02 -14.04 -8.44
C GLU A 234 10.58 -14.55 -8.57
N GLY A 235 9.62 -13.69 -8.95
CA GLY A 235 8.24 -14.12 -9.11
C GLY A 235 8.05 -15.18 -10.20
N SER A 236 8.78 -15.10 -11.31
CA SER A 236 8.76 -16.13 -12.35
C SER A 236 9.36 -17.44 -11.85
N LEU A 237 10.48 -17.38 -11.14
CA LEU A 237 11.10 -18.56 -10.51
C LEU A 237 10.16 -19.24 -9.52
N GLN A 238 9.46 -18.47 -8.68
CA GLN A 238 8.52 -19.01 -7.69
C GLN A 238 7.25 -19.59 -8.35
N PHE A 239 6.75 -18.96 -9.42
CA PHE A 239 5.62 -19.51 -10.18
C PHE A 239 5.96 -20.86 -10.82
N GLU A 240 7.16 -21.02 -11.40
CA GLU A 240 7.61 -22.30 -11.96
C GLU A 240 7.86 -23.35 -10.87
N ALA A 241 8.50 -22.96 -9.75
CA ALA A 241 8.79 -23.83 -8.63
C ALA A 241 7.52 -24.43 -8.02
N MET A 242 6.42 -23.66 -7.97
CA MET A 242 5.12 -24.11 -7.47
C MET A 242 4.66 -25.43 -8.13
N SER A 243 4.77 -25.54 -9.46
CA SER A 243 4.43 -26.77 -10.16
C SER A 243 5.55 -27.79 -10.16
N ARG A 244 6.79 -27.36 -10.41
CA ARG A 244 7.94 -28.26 -10.58
C ARG A 244 8.35 -28.95 -9.28
N ASP A 245 8.43 -28.18 -8.19
CA ASP A 245 9.03 -28.61 -6.93
C ASP A 245 7.98 -29.03 -5.89
N TYR A 246 6.76 -28.47 -5.97
CA TYR A 246 5.67 -28.74 -5.02
C TYR A 246 4.47 -29.45 -5.62
N GLY A 247 4.42 -29.66 -6.95
CA GLY A 247 3.30 -30.32 -7.62
C GLY A 247 1.97 -29.56 -7.53
N ILE A 248 2.01 -28.26 -7.22
CA ILE A 248 0.82 -27.43 -7.09
C ILE A 248 0.43 -26.92 -8.47
N ARG A 249 -0.81 -27.20 -8.86
CA ARG A 249 -1.39 -26.71 -10.11
C ARG A 249 -1.72 -25.21 -9.96
N PRO A 250 -1.22 -24.32 -10.84
CA PRO A 250 -1.55 -22.91 -10.78
C PRO A 250 -3.05 -22.68 -11.02
N SER A 251 -3.69 -21.93 -10.12
CA SER A 251 -5.06 -21.43 -10.27
C SER A 251 -5.10 -20.11 -11.06
N MET A 252 -6.30 -19.67 -11.46
CA MET A 252 -6.49 -18.37 -12.13
C MET A 252 -5.91 -17.19 -11.33
N GLU A 253 -5.93 -17.25 -9.99
CA GLU A 253 -5.35 -16.21 -9.13
C GLU A 253 -3.82 -16.11 -9.25
N HIS A 254 -3.14 -17.25 -9.42
CA HIS A 254 -1.69 -17.27 -9.63
C HIS A 254 -1.35 -16.65 -10.99
N TYR A 255 -2.09 -17.03 -12.03
CA TYR A 255 -1.96 -16.47 -13.39
C TYR A 255 -2.24 -14.96 -13.42
N HIS A 256 -3.29 -14.51 -12.71
CA HIS A 256 -3.60 -13.10 -12.54
C HIS A 256 -2.47 -12.35 -11.84
N SER A 257 -1.93 -12.93 -10.76
CA SER A 257 -0.82 -12.33 -10.00
C SER A 257 0.45 -12.17 -10.84
N VAL A 258 0.82 -13.19 -11.63
CA VAL A 258 1.98 -13.11 -12.55
C VAL A 258 1.74 -12.09 -13.68
N THR A 259 0.54 -12.07 -14.26
CA THR A 259 0.18 -11.08 -15.29
C THR A 259 0.30 -9.66 -14.73
N LYS A 260 -0.23 -9.44 -13.53
CA LYS A 260 -0.15 -8.15 -12.83
C LYS A 260 1.29 -7.78 -12.51
N MET A 261 2.13 -8.73 -12.11
CA MET A 261 3.55 -8.52 -11.84
C MET A 261 4.29 -8.01 -13.07
N PHE A 262 4.15 -8.67 -14.23
CA PHE A 262 4.74 -8.22 -15.49
C PHE A 262 4.22 -6.84 -15.89
N ALA A 263 2.89 -6.66 -15.90
CA ALA A 263 2.27 -5.42 -16.34
C ALA A 263 2.58 -4.24 -15.41
N THR A 264 2.65 -4.43 -14.09
CA THR A 264 3.00 -3.37 -13.13
C THR A 264 4.43 -2.90 -13.36
N SER A 265 5.32 -3.85 -13.71
CA SER A 265 6.73 -3.57 -14.00
C SER A 265 6.98 -3.00 -15.41
N GLY A 266 5.92 -2.81 -16.22
CA GLY A 266 6.00 -2.26 -17.57
C GLY A 266 6.33 -3.28 -18.67
N HIS A 267 6.45 -4.56 -18.32
CA HIS A 267 6.70 -5.67 -19.26
C HIS A 267 5.39 -6.12 -19.94
N LEU A 268 4.76 -5.22 -20.69
CA LEU A 268 3.43 -5.42 -21.27
C LEU A 268 3.42 -6.53 -22.34
N ASP A 269 4.46 -6.60 -23.17
CA ASP A 269 4.59 -7.65 -24.19
C ASP A 269 4.72 -9.04 -23.53
N GLU A 270 5.53 -9.15 -22.48
CA GLU A 270 5.68 -10.39 -21.71
C GLU A 270 4.39 -10.75 -20.97
N ALA A 271 3.68 -9.77 -20.41
CA ALA A 271 2.37 -9.97 -19.77
C ALA A 271 1.35 -10.54 -20.77
N LEU A 272 1.24 -9.96 -21.96
CA LEU A 272 0.33 -10.44 -23.00
C LEU A 272 0.70 -11.86 -23.46
N ASN A 273 1.98 -12.11 -23.77
CA ASN A 273 2.42 -13.45 -24.17
C ASN A 273 2.23 -14.49 -23.06
N PHE A 274 2.29 -14.09 -21.78
CA PHE A 274 1.96 -14.98 -20.66
C PHE A 274 0.46 -15.32 -20.63
N VAL A 275 -0.41 -14.33 -20.82
CA VAL A 275 -1.87 -14.51 -20.91
C VAL A 275 -2.26 -15.42 -22.09
N GLU A 276 -1.66 -15.21 -23.26
CA GLU A 276 -1.92 -16.01 -24.46
C GLU A 276 -1.49 -17.49 -24.31
N ARG A 277 -0.58 -17.79 -23.37
CA ARG A 277 -0.09 -19.15 -23.10
C ARG A 277 -0.81 -19.83 -21.92
N MET A 278 -1.81 -19.18 -21.32
CA MET A 278 -2.56 -19.78 -20.21
C MET A 278 -3.25 -21.08 -20.69
N PRO A 279 -3.23 -22.16 -19.90
CA PRO A 279 -3.86 -23.42 -20.26
C PRO A 279 -5.40 -23.40 -20.07
N MET A 280 -5.97 -22.23 -19.75
CA MET A 280 -7.40 -21.99 -19.57
C MET A 280 -7.74 -20.59 -20.11
N GLU A 281 -9.04 -20.35 -20.37
CA GLU A 281 -9.52 -19.02 -20.76
C GLU A 281 -9.28 -17.99 -19.65
N PRO A 282 -8.58 -16.86 -19.94
CA PRO A 282 -8.28 -15.85 -18.93
C PRO A 282 -9.55 -15.19 -18.39
N SER A 283 -9.60 -14.93 -17.08
CA SER A 283 -10.74 -14.28 -16.45
C SER A 283 -10.84 -12.80 -16.81
N VAL A 284 -12.01 -12.22 -16.57
CA VAL A 284 -12.26 -10.78 -16.71
C VAL A 284 -11.22 -9.94 -15.94
N ASP A 285 -10.85 -10.37 -14.73
CA ASP A 285 -9.91 -9.62 -13.88
C ASP A 285 -8.49 -9.57 -14.46
N VAL A 286 -8.08 -10.59 -15.23
CA VAL A 286 -6.79 -10.62 -15.96
C VAL A 286 -6.79 -9.56 -17.06
N TRP A 287 -7.83 -9.53 -17.90
CA TRP A 287 -7.95 -8.54 -18.96
C TRP A 287 -8.17 -7.12 -18.42
N GLU A 288 -8.97 -6.94 -17.36
CA GLU A 288 -9.16 -5.65 -16.69
C GLU A 288 -7.82 -5.12 -16.13
N THR A 289 -7.00 -6.00 -15.58
CA THR A 289 -5.67 -5.63 -15.07
C THR A 289 -4.71 -5.23 -16.19
N LEU A 290 -4.64 -6.01 -17.27
CA LEU A 290 -3.79 -5.70 -18.41
C LEU A 290 -4.25 -4.41 -19.12
N MET A 291 -5.57 -4.20 -19.27
CA MET A 291 -6.17 -2.97 -19.79
C MET A 291 -5.70 -1.74 -19.00
N ASN A 292 -5.90 -1.78 -17.67
CA ASN A 292 -5.59 -0.64 -16.81
C ASN A 292 -4.09 -0.33 -16.79
N LEU A 293 -3.25 -1.35 -16.66
CA LEU A 293 -1.80 -1.17 -16.57
C LEU A 293 -1.17 -0.79 -17.92
N SER A 294 -1.70 -1.28 -19.05
CA SER A 294 -1.25 -0.86 -20.37
C SER A 294 -1.48 0.64 -20.59
N ARG A 295 -2.66 1.12 -20.20
CA ARG A 295 -3.00 2.56 -20.26
C ARG A 295 -2.14 3.41 -19.31
N VAL A 296 -1.86 2.92 -18.10
CA VAL A 296 -0.94 3.58 -17.16
C VAL A 296 0.46 3.73 -17.76
N HIS A 297 0.95 2.70 -18.46
CA HIS A 297 2.24 2.72 -19.13
C HIS A 297 2.23 3.42 -20.51
N GLY A 298 1.07 3.88 -20.98
CA GLY A 298 0.91 4.63 -22.22
C GLY A 298 0.70 3.78 -23.48
N ASP A 299 0.57 2.46 -23.35
CA ASP A 299 0.17 1.56 -24.45
C ASP A 299 -1.35 1.55 -24.59
N VAL A 300 -1.84 2.55 -25.31
CA VAL A 300 -3.28 2.75 -25.55
C VAL A 300 -3.86 1.65 -26.43
N GLU A 301 -3.08 1.17 -27.42
CA GLU A 301 -3.55 0.14 -28.36
C GLU A 301 -3.81 -1.19 -27.64
N LEU A 302 -2.86 -1.66 -26.81
CA LEU A 302 -3.07 -2.84 -25.98
C LEU A 302 -4.19 -2.63 -24.97
N GLY A 303 -4.25 -1.44 -24.38
CA GLY A 303 -5.33 -1.03 -23.48
C GLY A 303 -6.72 -1.19 -24.10
N ASP A 304 -6.91 -0.68 -25.32
CA ASP A 304 -8.20 -0.70 -26.00
C ASP A 304 -8.57 -2.12 -26.48
N ARG A 305 -7.60 -2.90 -26.96
CA ARG A 305 -7.82 -4.33 -27.25
C ARG A 305 -8.29 -5.11 -26.03
N CYS A 306 -7.70 -4.87 -24.87
CA CYS A 306 -8.13 -5.51 -23.62
C CYS A 306 -9.52 -5.03 -23.20
N ALA A 307 -9.88 -3.77 -23.45
CA ALA A 307 -11.21 -3.24 -23.15
C ALA A 307 -12.30 -3.95 -23.95
N GLU A 308 -12.10 -4.21 -25.25
CA GLU A 308 -13.03 -5.00 -26.06
C GLU A 308 -13.24 -6.42 -25.51
N LEU A 309 -12.18 -7.03 -24.96
CA LEU A 309 -12.27 -8.35 -24.34
C LEU A 309 -13.03 -8.32 -23.02
N VAL A 310 -12.78 -7.31 -22.18
CA VAL A 310 -13.54 -7.10 -20.94
C VAL A 310 -15.03 -6.87 -21.25
N GLU A 311 -15.36 -6.07 -22.27
CA GLU A 311 -16.75 -5.82 -22.67
C GLU A 311 -17.48 -7.10 -23.08
N LYS A 312 -16.81 -7.95 -23.88
CA LYS A 312 -17.35 -9.23 -24.34
C LYS A 312 -17.60 -10.22 -23.19
N LEU A 313 -16.75 -10.21 -22.17
CA LEU A 313 -16.85 -11.14 -21.05
C LEU A 313 -17.79 -10.63 -19.95
N ASP A 314 -17.72 -9.34 -19.61
CA ASP A 314 -18.56 -8.70 -18.61
C ASP A 314 -18.63 -7.18 -18.85
N ALA A 315 -19.63 -6.76 -19.65
CA ALA A 315 -19.87 -5.35 -19.97
C ALA A 315 -20.12 -4.47 -18.74
N THR A 316 -20.51 -5.02 -17.59
CA THR A 316 -20.77 -4.23 -16.37
C THR A 316 -19.50 -3.68 -15.73
N ARG A 317 -18.34 -4.23 -16.11
CA ARG A 317 -17.03 -3.81 -15.60
C ARG A 317 -16.50 -2.53 -16.24
N LEU A 318 -17.05 -2.12 -17.37
CA LEU A 318 -16.70 -0.88 -18.06
C LEU A 318 -17.72 0.21 -17.71
N ASP A 319 -17.33 1.15 -16.86
CA ASP A 319 -18.03 2.43 -16.75
C ASP A 319 -17.69 3.35 -17.95
N LYS A 320 -18.50 4.40 -18.17
CA LYS A 320 -18.30 5.37 -19.28
C LYS A 320 -16.92 6.05 -19.29
N VAL A 321 -16.15 5.91 -18.22
CA VAL A 321 -14.87 6.59 -17.99
C VAL A 321 -13.71 5.63 -18.28
N SER A 322 -13.78 4.39 -17.81
CA SER A 322 -12.90 3.29 -18.18
C SER A 322 -13.02 2.91 -19.66
N SER A 323 -14.19 3.06 -20.29
CA SER A 323 -14.31 2.91 -21.76
C SER A 323 -13.64 4.04 -22.54
N ALA A 324 -13.47 5.22 -21.95
CA ALA A 324 -12.81 6.38 -22.57
C ALA A 324 -11.27 6.39 -22.36
N GLY A 325 -10.69 5.32 -21.81
CA GLY A 325 -9.26 5.24 -21.52
C GLY A 325 -8.83 5.98 -20.25
N LEU A 326 -9.78 6.39 -19.40
CA LEU A 326 -9.52 7.07 -18.14
C LEU A 326 -9.57 6.05 -16.99
N VAL A 327 -8.48 5.90 -16.24
CA VAL A 327 -8.41 4.98 -15.09
C VAL A 327 -9.13 5.59 -13.89
N VAL A 328 -10.43 5.35 -13.73
CA VAL A 328 -11.15 5.81 -12.52
C VAL A 328 -10.63 5.06 -11.30
N THR A 329 -10.14 5.79 -10.29
CA THR A 329 -10.22 5.31 -8.91
C THR A 329 -11.69 5.28 -8.53
N LYS A 330 -12.32 4.11 -8.63
CA LYS A 330 -13.77 3.93 -8.42
C LYS A 330 -14.16 4.59 -7.10
N ALA A 331 -15.31 5.26 -7.03
CA ALA A 331 -15.89 5.70 -5.76
C ALA A 331 -16.23 4.53 -4.81
N SER A 332 -16.17 3.28 -5.29
CA SER A 332 -16.17 2.08 -4.45
C SER A 332 -14.94 1.95 -3.56
N ASP A 333 -13.87 2.71 -3.84
CA ASP A 333 -12.76 2.90 -2.91
C ASP A 333 -13.10 3.94 -1.81
N ASN A 334 -14.33 4.48 -1.74
CA ASN A 334 -14.69 5.51 -0.75
C ASN A 334 -16.11 5.43 -0.15
N VAL A 335 -16.94 4.41 -0.43
CA VAL A 335 -18.22 4.22 0.31
C VAL A 335 -18.53 2.73 0.58
N LYS A 336 -18.89 2.47 1.84
CA LYS A 336 -19.39 1.26 2.49
C LYS A 336 -20.10 0.27 1.56
N LYS A 337 -19.59 -0.97 1.48
CA LYS A 337 -20.41 -2.16 1.20
C LYS A 337 -20.75 -2.86 2.52
N GLU A 338 -22.02 -3.20 2.69
CA GLU A 338 -22.46 -4.19 3.69
C GLU A 338 -21.89 -5.58 3.34
N PRO A 339 -21.67 -6.44 4.36
CA PRO A 339 -20.84 -7.62 4.21
C PRO A 339 -21.55 -8.71 3.39
N SER A 340 -21.12 -8.91 2.14
CA SER A 340 -21.36 -10.17 1.45
C SER A 340 -20.17 -11.10 1.66
N ASN A 341 -20.42 -12.27 2.26
CA ASN A 341 -19.46 -13.37 2.41
C ASN A 341 -18.71 -13.67 1.09
N ARG A 342 -17.50 -13.11 0.94
CA ARG A 342 -16.41 -13.54 0.06
C ARG A 342 -15.17 -12.74 0.45
N SER A 343 -14.03 -13.41 0.47
CA SER A 343 -12.72 -12.96 0.94
C SER A 343 -12.26 -11.66 0.24
N GLU A 344 -12.56 -10.50 0.81
CA GLU A 344 -12.16 -9.18 0.26
C GLU A 344 -10.77 -8.75 0.76
N PRO A 345 -9.98 -8.05 -0.08
CA PRO A 345 -8.66 -7.54 0.29
C PRO A 345 -8.77 -6.38 1.29
N TYR A 346 -8.22 -6.64 2.47
CA TYR A 346 -8.14 -5.79 3.66
C TYR A 346 -7.51 -4.41 3.40
N TRP A 347 -8.32 -3.34 3.47
CA TRP A 347 -7.85 -1.95 3.52
C TRP A 347 -8.41 -1.27 4.78
N CYS A 348 -7.53 -0.63 5.57
CA CYS A 348 -7.86 0.25 6.70
C CYS A 348 -8.19 1.67 6.14
N TYR A 349 -9.31 2.28 6.54
CA TYR A 349 -9.86 3.56 6.04
C TYR A 349 -10.25 4.49 7.21
N ASN A 350 -9.70 5.71 7.26
CA ASN A 350 -10.38 7.01 7.04
C ASN A 350 -9.44 8.18 7.36
N PHE A 351 -9.39 9.23 6.52
CA PHE A 351 -8.77 10.50 6.93
C PHE A 351 -9.58 11.74 6.54
N ARG A 352 -9.50 12.76 7.40
CA ARG A 352 -10.27 14.01 7.37
C ARG A 352 -9.66 15.04 6.39
N PRO A 353 -10.48 15.87 5.73
CA PRO A 353 -9.98 16.98 4.89
C PRO A 353 -9.16 17.98 5.73
N VAL A 354 -8.03 18.44 5.18
CA VAL A 354 -7.30 19.60 5.71
C VAL A 354 -8.14 20.86 5.46
N ASP A 355 -8.41 21.60 6.52
CA ASP A 355 -9.22 22.82 6.54
C ASP A 355 -8.51 23.95 5.78
N THR A 356 -9.17 24.52 4.77
CA THR A 356 -8.64 25.56 3.87
C THR A 356 -8.60 26.98 4.50
N SER A 357 -8.85 27.12 5.80
CA SER A 357 -8.90 28.38 6.53
C SER A 357 -7.59 28.70 7.30
N HIS A 358 -6.42 28.29 6.78
CA HIS A 358 -5.16 28.42 7.52
C HIS A 358 -4.65 29.88 7.60
N PRO A 359 -4.41 30.43 8.79
CA PRO A 359 -3.99 31.84 9.00
C PRO A 359 -2.57 32.19 8.50
N GLN A 360 -1.83 31.24 7.95
CA GLN A 360 -0.46 31.40 7.43
C GLN A 360 -0.34 31.04 5.94
N MET A 361 -1.45 31.09 5.20
CA MET A 361 -1.51 30.61 3.83
C MET A 361 -0.49 31.30 2.90
N ASN A 362 -0.19 32.59 3.13
CA ASN A 362 0.81 33.34 2.38
C ASN A 362 2.22 32.72 2.50
N ILE A 363 2.65 32.37 3.71
CA ILE A 363 3.97 31.75 3.96
C ILE A 363 4.04 30.37 3.32
N ILE A 364 2.93 29.62 3.37
CA ILE A 364 2.82 28.30 2.72
C ILE A 364 3.01 28.45 1.21
N TYR A 365 2.28 29.38 0.57
CA TYR A 365 2.41 29.63 -0.88
C TYR A 365 3.81 30.09 -1.27
N GLU A 366 4.42 31.02 -0.54
CA GLU A 366 5.78 31.50 -0.83
C GLU A 366 6.81 30.37 -0.74
N THR A 367 6.74 29.56 0.33
CA THR A 367 7.63 28.41 0.52
C THR A 367 7.42 27.39 -0.59
N LEU A 368 6.16 27.13 -0.97
CA LEU A 368 5.84 26.20 -2.03
C LEU A 368 6.37 26.65 -3.39
N MET A 369 6.26 27.94 -3.70
CA MET A 369 6.78 28.51 -4.95
C MET A 369 8.31 28.42 -5.01
N SER A 370 8.99 28.64 -3.89
CA SER A 370 10.44 28.43 -3.78
C SER A 370 10.81 26.96 -4.02
N LEU A 371 10.11 26.01 -3.39
CA LEU A 371 10.32 24.58 -3.63
C LEU A 371 10.09 24.20 -5.10
N ARG A 372 9.02 24.72 -5.73
CA ARG A 372 8.74 24.49 -7.15
C ARG A 372 9.84 25.05 -8.06
N SER A 373 10.41 26.21 -7.73
CA SER A 373 11.54 26.76 -8.49
C SER A 373 12.74 25.83 -8.44
N GLN A 374 13.12 25.37 -7.23
CA GLN A 374 14.24 24.45 -7.04
C GLN A 374 13.98 23.10 -7.74
N MET A 375 12.76 22.57 -7.67
CA MET A 375 12.40 21.35 -8.41
C MET A 375 12.58 21.54 -9.93
N LYS A 376 12.15 22.67 -10.48
CA LYS A 376 12.34 22.99 -11.92
C LYS A 376 13.81 23.10 -12.30
N GLU A 377 14.63 23.72 -11.45
CA GLU A 377 16.10 23.78 -11.65
C GLU A 377 16.74 22.38 -11.64
N MET A 378 16.17 21.45 -10.86
CA MET A 378 16.55 20.03 -10.87
C MET A 378 15.96 19.23 -12.05
N GLY A 379 15.29 19.88 -13.00
CA GLY A 379 14.74 19.24 -14.20
C GLY A 379 13.34 18.66 -14.03
N TYR A 380 12.59 19.05 -13.00
CA TYR A 380 11.19 18.64 -12.83
C TYR A 380 10.32 19.17 -13.95
N VAL A 381 9.62 18.26 -14.64
CA VAL A 381 8.59 18.58 -15.62
C VAL A 381 7.28 17.92 -15.15
N PRO A 382 6.22 18.71 -14.87
CA PRO A 382 4.94 18.15 -14.45
C PRO A 382 4.36 17.18 -15.48
N ASP A 383 4.07 15.96 -15.06
CA ASP A 383 3.49 14.94 -15.92
C ASP A 383 1.96 15.07 -16.00
N THR A 384 1.51 15.85 -16.98
CA THR A 384 0.09 16.10 -17.23
C THR A 384 -0.72 14.86 -17.67
N ARG A 385 -0.08 13.73 -17.99
CA ARG A 385 -0.79 12.50 -18.39
C ARG A 385 -1.70 11.99 -17.28
N PHE A 386 -1.26 12.13 -16.03
CA PHE A 386 -2.04 11.74 -14.86
C PHE A 386 -3.13 12.74 -14.44
N TYR A 387 -3.09 13.96 -15.00
CA TYR A 387 -4.01 15.05 -14.67
C TYR A 387 -5.36 14.86 -15.38
N ARG A 388 -5.41 14.07 -16.47
CA ARG A 388 -6.65 13.72 -17.18
C ARG A 388 -7.56 12.80 -16.37
N THR A 389 -7.00 12.07 -15.40
CA THR A 389 -7.66 10.97 -14.70
C THR A 389 -8.51 11.43 -13.50
N LEU A 390 -8.35 12.68 -13.04
CA LEU A 390 -9.01 13.23 -11.84
C LEU A 390 -9.76 14.54 -12.15
N ILE A 391 -10.33 14.66 -13.35
CA ILE A 391 -11.22 15.78 -13.69
C ILE A 391 -12.65 15.41 -13.30
N MET A 392 -12.97 15.50 -12.02
CA MET A 392 -14.34 15.87 -11.63
C MET A 392 -14.29 16.80 -10.41
N VAL A 393 -14.92 17.96 -10.61
CA VAL A 393 -15.21 19.04 -9.64
C VAL A 393 -14.05 19.98 -9.33
N MET A 394 -13.75 20.88 -10.27
CA MET A 394 -13.45 22.29 -9.99
C MET A 394 -13.28 23.07 -11.31
N GLU A 395 -14.06 24.14 -11.49
CA GLU A 395 -14.17 24.91 -12.73
C GLU A 395 -12.92 25.74 -13.12
N ASN A 396 -11.77 25.53 -12.47
CA ASN A 396 -10.52 26.22 -12.79
C ASN A 396 -9.39 25.21 -13.08
N LYS A 397 -9.01 25.16 -14.36
CA LYS A 397 -8.10 24.18 -14.99
C LYS A 397 -6.63 24.21 -14.52
N GLU A 398 -6.30 24.94 -13.46
CA GLU A 398 -4.95 25.07 -12.90
C GLU A 398 -4.80 24.54 -11.46
N GLN A 399 -5.90 24.15 -10.80
CA GLN A 399 -5.89 23.63 -9.42
C GLN A 399 -5.94 22.11 -9.42
N VAL A 400 -4.84 21.46 -9.80
CA VAL A 400 -4.78 20.01 -9.91
C VAL A 400 -4.05 19.40 -8.71
N PHE A 401 -4.54 18.23 -8.28
CA PHE A 401 -4.22 17.41 -7.11
C PHE A 401 -2.87 17.61 -6.41
N GLY A 402 -1.76 17.84 -7.14
CA GLY A 402 -0.43 18.10 -6.55
C GLY A 402 -0.42 19.19 -5.48
N TYR A 403 -1.33 20.17 -5.57
CA TYR A 403 -1.43 21.24 -4.58
C TYR A 403 -1.71 20.74 -3.15
N ARG A 404 -2.49 19.66 -2.95
CA ARG A 404 -2.85 19.20 -1.60
C ARG A 404 -1.68 18.55 -0.87
N GLU A 405 -0.99 17.60 -1.49
CA GLU A 405 0.18 16.98 -0.89
C GLU A 405 1.33 17.97 -0.73
N GLU A 406 1.52 18.85 -1.72
CA GLU A 406 2.51 19.94 -1.65
C GLU A 406 2.29 20.84 -0.44
N ILE A 407 1.05 21.30 -0.21
CA ILE A 407 0.73 22.08 0.98
C ILE A 407 1.02 21.27 2.23
N ALA A 408 0.60 20.01 2.30
CA ALA A 408 0.79 19.19 3.49
C ALA A 408 2.28 18.99 3.83
N VAL A 409 3.14 18.81 2.80
CA VAL A 409 4.60 18.80 2.97
C VAL A 409 5.07 20.14 3.52
N VAL A 410 4.68 21.25 2.91
CA VAL A 410 5.13 22.60 3.33
C VAL A 410 4.68 22.94 4.74
N GLU A 411 3.42 22.68 5.08
CA GLU A 411 2.92 22.86 6.45
C GLU A 411 3.72 22.03 7.46
N SER A 412 4.05 20.78 7.10
CA SER A 412 4.86 19.90 7.94
C SER A 412 6.30 20.40 8.06
N LEU A 413 6.89 20.95 6.99
CA LEU A 413 8.22 21.57 7.00
C LEU A 413 8.27 22.77 7.94
N LEU A 414 7.24 23.62 7.91
CA LEU A 414 7.14 24.83 8.76
C LEU A 414 6.94 24.50 10.24
N LYS A 415 6.25 23.40 10.56
CA LYS A 415 5.94 22.98 11.93
C LYS A 415 7.01 22.10 12.58
N SER A 416 7.86 21.44 11.78
CA SER A 416 8.79 20.41 12.26
C SER A 416 10.23 20.89 12.38
N LYS A 417 10.99 20.27 13.31
CA LYS A 417 12.42 20.57 13.50
C LYS A 417 13.20 20.31 12.21
N PRO A 418 14.23 21.11 11.89
CA PRO A 418 15.10 20.85 10.74
C PRO A 418 15.60 19.40 10.71
N ARG A 419 15.60 18.79 9.52
CA ARG A 419 16.04 17.39 9.26
C ARG A 419 15.20 16.28 9.93
N SER A 420 14.10 16.59 10.62
CA SER A 420 13.18 15.54 11.07
C SER A 420 12.44 14.91 9.89
N SER A 421 12.06 13.64 10.04
CA SER A 421 11.19 12.98 9.06
C SER A 421 9.81 13.64 9.02
N ILE A 422 9.13 13.55 7.88
CA ILE A 422 7.76 14.03 7.69
C ILE A 422 6.91 12.86 7.21
N THR A 423 5.81 12.57 7.89
CA THR A 423 4.88 11.52 7.51
C THR A 423 3.57 12.12 6.98
N LEU A 424 3.18 11.73 5.78
CA LEU A 424 1.93 12.10 5.13
C LEU A 424 1.07 10.85 4.96
N ILE A 425 -0.18 10.91 5.37
CA ILE A 425 -1.11 9.79 5.25
C ILE A 425 -2.25 10.21 4.35
N THR A 426 -2.50 9.44 3.30
CA THR A 426 -3.56 9.69 2.31
C THR A 426 -4.28 8.41 1.97
N ASN A 427 -5.61 8.47 1.85
CA ASN A 427 -6.47 7.37 1.40
C ASN A 427 -6.51 7.21 -0.13
N VAL A 428 -5.70 7.97 -0.87
CA VAL A 428 -5.60 7.90 -2.33
C VAL A 428 -4.21 7.36 -2.70
N ARG A 429 -4.16 6.48 -3.70
CA ARG A 429 -2.89 5.96 -4.24
C ARG A 429 -2.03 7.12 -4.73
N ILE A 430 -0.71 7.07 -4.50
CA ILE A 430 0.17 8.10 -5.01
C ILE A 430 0.22 8.04 -6.55
N VAL A 431 0.12 9.20 -7.18
CA VAL A 431 0.22 9.37 -8.63
C VAL A 431 1.68 9.62 -9.02
N GLY A 432 2.08 9.23 -10.24
CA GLY A 432 3.47 9.32 -10.69
C GLY A 432 4.09 10.72 -10.59
N ASP A 433 3.31 11.77 -10.88
CA ASP A 433 3.77 13.15 -10.72
C ASP A 433 4.07 13.49 -9.26
N CYS A 434 3.12 13.20 -8.35
CA CYS A 434 3.31 13.37 -6.91
C CYS A 434 4.49 12.53 -6.38
N HIS A 435 4.69 11.32 -6.91
CA HIS A 435 5.81 10.47 -6.55
C HIS A 435 7.16 11.09 -6.93
N ASN A 436 7.27 11.61 -8.16
CA ASN A 436 8.47 12.29 -8.63
C ASN A 436 8.77 13.57 -7.85
N MET A 437 7.73 14.34 -7.55
CA MET A 437 7.84 15.53 -6.71
C MET A 437 8.36 15.19 -5.31
N MET A 438 7.80 14.16 -4.65
CA MET A 438 8.24 13.74 -3.32
C MET A 438 9.71 13.29 -3.31
N LYS A 439 10.18 12.62 -4.36
CA LYS A 439 11.61 12.31 -4.54
C LYS A 439 12.45 13.59 -4.55
N LEU A 440 12.11 14.57 -5.38
CA LEU A 440 12.86 15.83 -5.46
C LEU A 440 12.80 16.63 -4.15
N MET A 441 11.63 16.70 -3.52
CA MET A 441 11.47 17.36 -2.22
C MET A 441 12.33 16.73 -1.13
N SER A 442 12.52 15.40 -1.14
CA SER A 442 13.43 14.73 -0.19
C SER A 442 14.89 15.19 -0.36
N VAL A 443 15.32 15.48 -1.60
CA VAL A 443 16.65 16.03 -1.90
C VAL A 443 16.75 17.48 -1.44
N ILE A 444 15.81 18.32 -1.87
CA ILE A 444 15.81 19.77 -1.61
C ILE A 444 15.80 20.06 -0.11
N THR A 445 14.96 19.33 0.63
CA THR A 445 14.80 19.55 2.08
C THR A 445 15.84 18.80 2.91
N GLY A 446 16.55 17.83 2.32
CA GLY A 446 17.45 16.92 3.03
C GLY A 446 16.74 16.11 4.12
N ARG A 447 15.46 15.79 3.92
CA ARG A 447 14.60 15.05 4.86
C ARG A 447 14.13 13.74 4.28
N GLU A 448 13.91 12.78 5.15
CA GLU A 448 13.13 11.59 4.84
C GLU A 448 11.63 11.95 4.83
N LEU A 449 10.98 11.75 3.70
CA LEU A 449 9.53 11.92 3.58
C LEU A 449 8.90 10.54 3.51
N ILE A 450 7.91 10.29 4.36
CA ILE A 450 7.18 9.04 4.42
C ILE A 450 5.77 9.34 3.94
N LYS A 451 5.30 8.67 2.89
CA LYS A 451 3.89 8.75 2.46
C LYS A 451 3.23 7.39 2.59
N ARG A 452 2.19 7.32 3.40
CA ARG A 452 1.23 6.21 3.37
C ARG A 452 0.15 6.55 2.37
N ASP A 453 0.13 5.85 1.24
CA ASP A 453 -1.01 5.92 0.32
C ASP A 453 -2.06 4.87 0.66
N SER A 454 -3.09 4.65 -0.15
CA SER A 454 -4.08 3.60 0.15
C SER A 454 -3.50 2.19 0.14
N LYS A 455 -2.37 1.95 -0.54
CA LYS A 455 -1.79 0.63 -0.77
C LYS A 455 -0.62 0.30 0.15
N ARG A 456 0.30 1.23 0.38
CA ARG A 456 1.55 0.98 1.14
C ARG A 456 2.22 2.27 1.62
N TYR A 457 3.30 2.09 2.38
CA TYR A 457 4.25 3.14 2.72
C TYR A 457 5.32 3.30 1.64
N HIS A 458 5.55 4.57 1.29
CA HIS A 458 6.61 5.05 0.41
C HIS A 458 7.59 5.87 1.24
N TYR A 459 8.86 5.52 1.20
CA TYR A 459 9.93 6.21 1.93
C TYR A 459 10.83 6.90 0.91
N PHE A 460 10.74 8.22 0.87
CA PHE A 460 11.51 9.08 -0.03
C PHE A 460 12.72 9.62 0.71
N LYS A 461 13.91 9.26 0.24
CA LYS A 461 15.17 9.71 0.80
C LYS A 461 16.18 9.92 -0.30
N ASN A 462 16.81 11.10 -0.33
CA ASN A 462 17.84 11.46 -1.30
C ASN A 462 17.42 11.22 -2.76
N GLY A 463 16.16 11.51 -3.09
CA GLY A 463 15.66 11.38 -4.46
C GLY A 463 15.26 9.97 -4.87
N ILE A 464 15.32 9.01 -3.95
CA ILE A 464 14.97 7.62 -4.17
C ILE A 464 13.75 7.28 -3.32
N CYS A 465 12.84 6.48 -3.86
CA CYS A 465 11.76 5.87 -3.10
C CYS A 465 12.03 4.37 -2.93
N ASN A 466 11.74 3.81 -1.76
CA ASN A 466 11.85 2.37 -1.49
C ASN A 466 11.00 1.50 -2.45
N CYS A 467 10.00 2.08 -3.13
CA CYS A 467 9.19 1.34 -4.08
C CYS A 467 9.83 1.21 -5.48
N ASN A 468 11.04 1.76 -5.71
CA ASN A 468 11.74 1.71 -7.00
C ASN A 468 10.87 2.15 -8.19
N ASP A 469 10.13 3.24 -8.01
CA ASP A 469 9.28 3.82 -9.05
C ASP A 469 8.12 2.92 -9.53
N ARG A 470 7.66 2.03 -8.64
CA ARG A 470 6.58 1.06 -8.94
C ARG A 470 5.27 1.40 -8.22
N TRP A 471 4.94 2.69 -8.08
CA TRP A 471 3.86 3.25 -7.23
C TRP A 471 2.45 2.74 -7.51
#